data_AF-A0A564G870-F1
#
_entry.id   AF-A0A564G870-F1
#
_cell.length_a   1.000
_cell.length_b   1.000
_cell.length_c   1.000
_cell.angle_alpha   90.00
_cell.angle_beta   90.00
_cell.angle_gamma   90.00
#
_symmetry.space_group_name_H-M   'P 1'
#
loop_
_entity.id
_entity.type
_entity.pdbx_description
1 polymer ?
#
loop_
_entity_poly.entity_id
_entity_poly.type
_entity_poly.pdbx_seq_one_letter_code
_entity_poly.pdbx_strand_id
1 'polypeptide(L)'
;MVRDVVQAACPLWRGLPALDTALAGLPDWTRQPAEHAVTMTGELTDCFADRTDGVAQLSAWAARALPGRVRIYAGRDGFRAPGEAAGLAASIASANWHATAALVGRSVPDALLVDIGSTTADLIPIVGGRPAATGYSDAERLETGELVYTGAVRTPLLALTDHAPFLGRRTRLMAETFAHAGDVYRITGDLAAQADQQPTGDLKGKSRAESEARLARMVGRDRGEGSARDWLLLARHFAEAQMRLLHDAAATLLSRPDLPEAAPVVVCGAGAFLAERLAHRLGRQPLAFTGVIAEQVAGDPAWASTCGPAVAVGLLAATDPAIPEDA
;
A
#
# COMPACT_ATOMS: atom_id res chain seq x y z
N MET A 1 -17.16 -10.34 -11.71
CA MET A 1 -16.75 -8.96 -12.07
C MET A 1 -16.89 -8.06 -10.85
N VAL A 2 -15.95 -7.14 -10.65
CA VAL A 2 -16.01 -6.06 -9.67
C VAL A 2 -17.08 -5.06 -10.08
N ARG A 3 -18.04 -4.78 -9.19
CA ARG A 3 -19.12 -3.81 -9.45
C ARG A 3 -18.87 -2.46 -8.79
N ASP A 4 -18.29 -2.48 -7.59
CA ASP A 4 -18.06 -1.29 -6.77
C ASP A 4 -16.86 -1.55 -5.85
N VAL A 5 -16.15 -0.49 -5.45
CA VAL A 5 -15.01 -0.54 -4.53
C VAL A 5 -15.12 0.62 -3.55
N VAL A 6 -15.14 0.29 -2.27
CA VAL A 6 -15.34 1.26 -1.18
C VAL A 6 -14.27 1.11 -0.13
N GLN A 7 -13.94 2.22 0.53
CA GLN A 7 -12.95 2.30 1.59
C GLN A 7 -13.49 3.11 2.75
N ALA A 8 -13.23 2.65 3.98
CA ALA A 8 -13.49 3.38 5.20
C ALA A 8 -12.21 3.54 6.02
N ALA A 9 -12.07 4.66 6.73
CA ALA A 9 -10.99 4.83 7.69
C ALA A 9 -11.21 3.90 8.89
N CYS A 10 -10.20 3.08 9.19
CA CYS A 10 -10.24 2.15 10.32
C CYS A 10 -9.00 2.34 11.20
N PRO A 11 -9.07 3.16 12.27
CA PRO A 11 -7.94 3.37 13.18
C PRO A 11 -7.78 2.18 14.13
N LEU A 12 -7.36 1.02 13.58
CA LEU A 12 -7.32 -0.27 14.28
C LEU A 12 -6.45 -0.24 15.55
N TRP A 13 -5.48 0.67 15.66
CA TRP A 13 -4.67 0.86 16.87
C TRP A 13 -5.46 1.30 18.10
N ARG A 14 -6.73 1.68 17.91
CA ARG A 14 -7.70 1.92 19.00
C ARG A 14 -8.44 0.65 19.45
N GLY A 15 -8.17 -0.50 18.83
CA GLY A 15 -8.76 -1.80 19.11
C GLY A 15 -9.82 -2.24 18.10
N LEU A 16 -10.28 -3.49 18.25
CA LEU A 16 -11.27 -4.14 17.38
C LEU A 16 -12.59 -3.35 17.16
N PRO A 17 -13.14 -2.58 18.12
CA PRO A 17 -14.35 -1.78 17.88
C PRO A 17 -14.22 -0.75 16.73
N ALA A 18 -12.99 -0.40 16.33
CA ALA A 18 -12.74 0.40 15.15
C ALA A 18 -13.22 -0.29 13.86
N LEU A 19 -13.15 -1.63 13.79
CA LEU A 19 -13.64 -2.40 12.64
C LEU A 19 -15.16 -2.37 12.55
N ASP A 20 -15.85 -2.50 13.68
CA ASP A 20 -17.32 -2.40 13.73
C ASP A 20 -17.77 -0.99 13.27
N THR A 21 -17.07 0.04 13.74
CA THR A 21 -17.33 1.43 13.33
C THR A 21 -17.07 1.63 11.82
N ALA A 22 -15.97 1.09 11.30
CA ALA A 22 -15.64 1.18 9.88
C ALA A 22 -16.68 0.46 9.02
N LEU A 23 -17.06 -0.77 9.38
CA LEU A 23 -18.08 -1.57 8.67
C LEU A 23 -19.45 -0.88 8.70
N ALA A 24 -19.84 -0.27 9.82
CA ALA A 24 -21.09 0.49 9.93
C ALA A 24 -21.10 1.75 9.03
N GLY A 25 -19.93 2.34 8.77
CA GLY A 25 -19.77 3.49 7.88
C GLY A 25 -19.76 3.14 6.39
N LEU A 26 -19.68 1.86 6.02
CA LEU A 26 -19.74 1.41 4.64
C LEU A 26 -21.20 1.32 4.12
N PRO A 27 -21.41 1.38 2.79
CA PRO A 27 -22.74 1.24 2.20
C PRO A 27 -23.44 -0.05 2.63
N ASP A 28 -24.77 -0.02 2.74
CA ASP A 28 -25.58 -1.13 3.27
C ASP A 28 -25.36 -2.47 2.54
N TRP A 29 -24.99 -2.43 1.25
CA TRP A 29 -24.72 -3.64 0.46
C TRP A 29 -23.53 -4.44 1.00
N THR A 30 -22.56 -3.79 1.65
CA THR A 30 -21.37 -4.44 2.24
C THR A 30 -21.72 -5.30 3.45
N ARG A 31 -22.91 -5.12 4.03
CA ARG A 31 -23.39 -5.82 5.23
C ARG A 31 -24.45 -6.87 4.93
N GLN A 32 -24.69 -7.20 3.66
CA GLN A 32 -25.60 -8.26 3.24
C GLN A 32 -24.91 -9.64 3.23
N PRO A 33 -25.66 -10.76 3.38
CA PRO A 33 -25.09 -12.10 3.25
C PRO A 33 -24.35 -12.30 1.92
N ALA A 34 -23.11 -12.75 1.98
CA ALA A 34 -22.26 -12.94 0.80
C ALA A 34 -21.19 -14.03 1.02
N GLU A 35 -20.42 -14.31 -0.02
CA GLU A 35 -19.11 -14.94 0.13
C GLU A 35 -18.06 -13.85 0.32
N HIS A 36 -17.43 -13.84 1.49
CA HIS A 36 -16.40 -12.89 1.87
C HIS A 36 -15.02 -13.50 1.68
N ALA A 37 -14.19 -12.83 0.88
CA ALA A 37 -12.76 -13.11 0.78
C ALA A 37 -11.99 -12.04 1.54
N VAL A 38 -11.22 -12.44 2.54
CA VAL A 38 -10.59 -11.51 3.49
C VAL A 38 -9.08 -11.66 3.43
N THR A 39 -8.38 -10.55 3.27
CA THR A 39 -6.95 -10.42 3.56
C THR A 39 -6.76 -9.38 4.65
N MET A 40 -5.63 -9.40 5.34
CA MET A 40 -5.31 -8.46 6.41
C MET A 40 -3.91 -7.86 6.25
N THR A 41 -3.75 -6.68 6.85
CA THR A 41 -2.50 -5.91 6.97
C THR A 41 -2.37 -5.26 8.35
N GLY A 42 -3.32 -5.53 9.24
CA GLY A 42 -3.49 -4.86 10.52
C GLY A 42 -3.12 -5.73 11.71
N GLU A 43 -2.72 -6.98 11.50
CA GLU A 43 -2.42 -7.97 12.53
C GLU A 43 -1.18 -7.64 13.38
N LEU A 44 -0.34 -6.71 12.93
CA LEU A 44 0.81 -6.16 13.68
C LEU A 44 0.48 -4.87 14.44
N THR A 45 -0.79 -4.46 14.47
CA THR A 45 -1.20 -3.24 15.18
C THR A 45 -1.00 -3.39 16.69
N ASP A 46 -0.59 -2.30 17.35
CA ASP A 46 -0.27 -2.22 18.80
C ASP A 46 -1.37 -2.73 19.75
N CYS A 47 -2.61 -2.91 19.27
CA CYS A 47 -3.70 -3.45 20.07
C CYS A 47 -3.64 -4.98 20.25
N PHE A 48 -2.77 -5.68 19.52
CA PHE A 48 -2.58 -7.13 19.61
C PHE A 48 -1.29 -7.48 20.36
N ALA A 49 -1.29 -8.63 21.04
CA ALA A 49 -0.13 -9.08 21.80
C ALA A 49 1.04 -9.45 20.88
N ASP A 50 0.72 -10.13 19.77
CA ASP A 50 1.65 -10.46 18.71
C ASP A 50 0.88 -10.67 17.39
N ARG A 51 1.61 -11.00 16.33
CA ARG A 51 1.06 -11.25 14.99
C ARG A 51 0.05 -12.39 14.96
N THR A 52 0.30 -13.47 15.69
CA THR A 52 -0.57 -14.66 15.71
C THR A 52 -1.89 -14.32 16.39
N ASP A 53 -1.82 -13.58 17.50
CA ASP A 53 -2.98 -13.02 18.19
C ASP A 53 -3.78 -12.08 17.27
N GLY A 54 -3.12 -11.17 16.55
CA GLY A 54 -3.75 -10.29 15.58
C GLY A 54 -4.48 -11.05 14.46
N VAL A 55 -3.84 -12.06 13.86
CA VAL A 55 -4.47 -12.90 12.82
C VAL A 55 -5.70 -13.62 13.36
N ALA A 56 -5.59 -14.23 14.55
CA ALA A 56 -6.69 -14.96 15.17
C ALA A 56 -7.87 -14.02 15.48
N GLN A 57 -7.61 -12.87 16.10
CA GLN A 57 -8.65 -11.91 16.48
C GLN A 57 -9.34 -11.27 15.27
N LEU A 58 -8.59 -10.91 14.22
CA LEU A 58 -9.15 -10.36 12.99
C LEU A 58 -9.99 -11.39 12.23
N SER A 59 -9.52 -12.63 12.15
CA SER A 59 -10.25 -13.73 11.51
C SER A 59 -11.54 -14.06 12.28
N ALA A 60 -11.49 -14.10 13.60
CA ALA A 60 -12.66 -14.29 14.45
C ALA A 60 -13.65 -13.11 14.38
N TRP A 61 -13.14 -11.88 14.26
CA TRP A 61 -13.98 -10.71 13.99
C TRP A 61 -14.70 -10.86 12.65
N ALA A 62 -13.97 -11.20 11.58
CA ALA A 62 -14.56 -11.36 10.25
C ALA A 62 -15.66 -12.43 10.24
N ALA A 63 -15.41 -13.60 10.85
CA ALA A 63 -16.37 -14.68 10.97
C ALA A 63 -17.66 -14.29 11.72
N ARG A 64 -17.55 -13.41 12.72
CA ARG A 64 -18.69 -12.94 13.51
C ARG A 64 -19.45 -11.79 12.85
N ALA A 65 -18.73 -10.85 12.24
CA ALA A 65 -19.28 -9.58 11.78
C ALA A 65 -19.77 -9.61 10.33
N LEU A 66 -19.21 -10.49 9.50
CA LEU A 66 -19.55 -10.58 8.07
C LEU A 66 -20.57 -11.71 7.86
N PRO A 67 -21.82 -11.40 7.48
CA PRO A 67 -22.84 -12.43 7.29
C PRO A 67 -22.56 -13.25 6.03
N GLY A 68 -22.64 -14.57 6.15
CA GLY A 68 -22.39 -15.52 5.07
C GLY A 68 -21.06 -16.25 5.24
N ARG A 69 -20.51 -16.76 4.13
CA ARG A 69 -19.30 -17.59 4.16
C ARG A 69 -18.06 -16.73 4.15
N VAL A 70 -17.15 -16.91 5.11
CA VAL A 70 -15.89 -16.17 5.19
C VAL A 70 -14.71 -17.07 4.84
N ARG A 71 -13.83 -16.57 3.97
CA ARG A 71 -12.60 -17.23 3.53
C ARG A 71 -11.42 -16.29 3.79
N ILE A 72 -10.46 -16.71 4.60
CA ILE A 72 -9.25 -15.95 4.89
C ILE A 72 -8.17 -16.33 3.90
N TYR A 73 -7.53 -15.34 3.29
CA TYR A 73 -6.44 -15.55 2.34
C TYR A 73 -5.13 -15.81 3.08
N ALA A 74 -4.55 -16.99 2.87
CA ALA A 74 -3.31 -17.47 3.48
C ALA A 74 -2.16 -17.52 2.45
N GLY A 75 -2.12 -16.55 1.53
CA GLY A 75 -1.06 -16.42 0.53
C GLY A 75 -0.90 -17.67 -0.33
N ARG A 76 0.25 -18.35 -0.21
CA ARG A 76 0.57 -19.57 -0.97
C ARG A 76 -0.32 -20.76 -0.61
N ASP A 77 -0.87 -20.77 0.60
CA ASP A 77 -1.78 -21.83 1.06
C ASP A 77 -3.20 -21.64 0.50
N GLY A 78 -3.49 -20.52 -0.16
CA GLY A 78 -4.81 -20.22 -0.73
C GLY A 78 -5.82 -19.78 0.33
N PHE A 79 -7.10 -20.03 0.11
CA PHE A 79 -8.15 -19.64 1.06
C PHE A 79 -8.36 -20.69 2.15
N ARG A 80 -8.64 -20.24 3.38
CA ARG A 80 -8.84 -21.08 4.57
C ARG A 80 -10.04 -20.61 5.39
N ALA A 81 -10.60 -21.51 6.19
CA ALA A 81 -11.67 -21.15 7.11
C ALA A 81 -11.11 -20.28 8.25
N PRO A 82 -11.91 -19.34 8.81
CA PRO A 82 -11.45 -18.50 9.92
C PRO A 82 -10.96 -19.28 11.15
N GLY A 83 -11.51 -20.48 11.39
CA GLY A 83 -11.10 -21.35 12.50
C GLY A 83 -9.67 -21.90 12.37
N GLU A 84 -9.12 -21.96 11.16
CA GLU A 84 -7.76 -22.44 10.90
C GLU A 84 -6.71 -21.33 11.04
N ALA A 85 -7.13 -20.06 11.14
CA ALA A 85 -6.26 -18.91 10.96
C ALA A 85 -5.09 -18.84 11.96
N ALA A 86 -5.31 -19.24 13.21
CA ALA A 86 -4.27 -19.24 14.24
C ALA A 86 -3.13 -20.21 13.89
N GLY A 87 -3.44 -21.39 13.35
CA GLY A 87 -2.45 -22.38 12.94
C GLY A 87 -1.67 -21.98 11.67
N LEU A 88 -2.22 -21.06 10.89
CA LEU A 88 -1.67 -20.57 9.63
C LEU A 88 -1.26 -19.09 9.69
N ALA A 89 -1.02 -18.56 10.89
CA ALA A 89 -0.75 -17.14 11.09
C ALA A 89 0.46 -16.64 10.27
N ALA A 90 1.50 -17.47 10.14
CA ALA A 90 2.67 -17.14 9.31
C ALA A 90 2.34 -16.99 7.82
N SER A 91 1.36 -17.75 7.32
CA SER A 91 0.93 -17.71 5.92
C SER A 91 -0.08 -16.60 5.63
N ILE A 92 -0.88 -16.21 6.63
CA ILE A 92 -1.94 -15.19 6.53
C ILE A 92 -1.41 -13.77 6.76
N ALA A 93 -0.50 -13.60 7.73
CA ALA A 93 0.02 -12.29 8.07
C ALA A 93 0.76 -11.66 6.89
N SER A 94 0.45 -10.39 6.63
CA SER A 94 0.95 -9.59 5.53
C SER A 94 0.77 -10.25 4.16
N ALA A 95 -0.19 -11.17 3.96
CA ALA A 95 -0.38 -11.86 2.67
C ALA A 95 -1.05 -11.00 1.57
N ASN A 96 -1.36 -9.73 1.86
CA ASN A 96 -2.06 -8.81 0.96
C ASN A 96 -1.28 -8.52 -0.33
N TRP A 97 0.05 -8.37 -0.26
CA TRP A 97 0.90 -8.16 -1.44
C TRP A 97 0.88 -9.39 -2.36
N HIS A 98 0.82 -10.58 -1.77
CA HIS A 98 0.79 -11.84 -2.49
C HIS A 98 -0.49 -11.98 -3.30
N ALA A 99 -1.63 -11.55 -2.74
CA ALA A 99 -2.91 -11.57 -3.46
C ALA A 99 -2.84 -10.74 -4.74
N THR A 100 -2.38 -9.49 -4.66
CA THR A 100 -2.25 -8.59 -5.81
C THR A 100 -1.30 -9.19 -6.86
N ALA A 101 -0.13 -9.66 -6.44
CA ALA A 101 0.84 -10.28 -7.35
C ALA A 101 0.31 -11.56 -8.01
N ALA A 102 -0.39 -12.40 -7.25
CA ALA A 102 -0.97 -13.65 -7.76
C ALA A 102 -2.10 -13.38 -8.77
N LEU A 103 -2.91 -12.34 -8.55
CA LEU A 103 -3.92 -11.93 -9.53
C LEU A 103 -3.26 -11.38 -10.79
N VAL A 104 -2.29 -10.47 -10.66
CA VAL A 104 -1.58 -9.89 -11.81
C VAL A 104 -0.91 -10.97 -12.66
N GLY A 105 -0.28 -11.96 -12.03
CA GLY A 105 0.37 -13.08 -12.71
C GLY A 105 -0.54 -13.91 -13.62
N ARG A 106 -1.86 -13.89 -13.40
CA ARG A 106 -2.82 -14.59 -14.28
C ARG A 106 -2.97 -13.92 -15.64
N SER A 107 -2.71 -12.63 -15.74
CA SER A 107 -2.83 -11.84 -16.99
C SER A 107 -1.48 -11.41 -17.55
N VAL A 108 -0.50 -11.18 -16.68
CA VAL A 108 0.84 -10.69 -17.04
C VAL A 108 1.86 -11.66 -16.45
N PRO A 109 2.38 -12.61 -17.26
CA PRO A 109 3.20 -13.69 -16.74
C PRO A 109 4.54 -13.21 -16.15
N ASP A 110 5.13 -12.18 -16.73
CA ASP A 110 6.39 -11.61 -16.27
C ASP A 110 6.22 -10.11 -16.04
N ALA A 111 6.42 -9.65 -14.80
CA ALA A 111 6.25 -8.25 -14.41
C ALA A 111 6.99 -7.92 -13.11
N LEU A 112 7.18 -6.62 -12.85
CA LEU A 112 7.41 -6.13 -11.49
C LEU A 112 6.13 -5.44 -11.02
N LEU A 113 5.43 -6.01 -10.04
CA LEU A 113 4.36 -5.30 -9.36
C LEU A 113 4.98 -4.26 -8.42
N VAL A 114 4.50 -3.02 -8.50
CA VAL A 114 4.84 -1.94 -7.60
C VAL A 114 3.55 -1.37 -7.01
N ASP A 115 3.23 -1.79 -5.78
CA ASP A 115 2.05 -1.36 -5.04
C ASP A 115 2.48 -0.36 -3.95
N ILE A 116 2.15 0.92 -4.14
CA ILE A 116 2.54 1.97 -3.21
C ILE A 116 1.32 2.43 -2.44
N GLY A 117 1.28 2.06 -1.16
CA GLY A 117 0.28 2.52 -0.21
C GLY A 117 0.60 3.88 0.39
N SER A 118 -0.12 4.21 1.46
CA SER A 118 0.14 5.44 2.23
C SER A 118 1.45 5.38 3.02
N THR A 119 1.91 4.18 3.41
CA THR A 119 3.08 3.97 4.29
C THR A 119 4.23 3.21 3.65
N THR A 120 3.91 2.20 2.86
CA THR A 120 4.86 1.21 2.32
C THR A 120 4.73 1.10 0.81
N ALA A 121 5.77 0.56 0.20
CA ALA A 121 5.81 0.19 -1.20
C ALA A 121 6.23 -1.28 -1.31
N ASP A 122 5.36 -2.11 -1.87
CA ASP A 122 5.62 -3.51 -2.16
C ASP A 122 6.13 -3.64 -3.60
N LEU A 123 7.33 -4.19 -3.77
CA LEU A 123 7.96 -4.40 -5.07
C LEU A 123 8.12 -5.91 -5.28
N ILE A 124 7.21 -6.51 -6.04
CA ILE A 124 7.10 -7.97 -6.13
C ILE A 124 7.38 -8.44 -7.56
N PRO A 125 8.48 -9.18 -7.80
CA PRO A 125 8.70 -9.86 -9.06
C PRO A 125 7.61 -10.90 -9.32
N ILE A 126 7.13 -10.95 -10.56
CA ILE A 126 6.22 -11.96 -11.07
C ILE A 126 6.93 -12.63 -12.23
N VAL A 127 7.05 -13.95 -12.20
CA VAL A 127 7.75 -14.74 -13.22
C VAL A 127 6.89 -15.95 -13.57
N GLY A 128 6.66 -16.20 -14.87
CA GLY A 128 5.86 -17.32 -15.33
C GLY A 128 4.43 -17.35 -14.75
N GLY A 129 3.87 -16.18 -14.47
CA GLY A 129 2.52 -15.99 -13.94
C GLY A 129 2.36 -16.23 -12.45
N ARG A 130 3.46 -16.25 -11.70
CA ARG A 130 3.46 -16.47 -10.25
C ARG A 130 4.29 -15.42 -9.52
N PRO A 131 3.90 -15.02 -8.29
CA PRO A 131 4.77 -14.23 -7.43
C PRO A 131 6.10 -14.97 -7.20
N ALA A 132 7.21 -14.32 -7.56
CA ALA A 132 8.57 -14.84 -7.47
C ALA A 132 9.36 -14.16 -6.35
N ALA A 133 8.67 -13.82 -5.25
CA ALA A 133 9.26 -13.20 -4.07
C ALA A 133 10.28 -14.12 -3.39
N THR A 134 11.36 -13.52 -2.93
CA THR A 134 12.48 -14.12 -2.19
C THR A 134 12.16 -14.16 -0.71
N GLY A 135 11.68 -13.04 -0.16
CA GLY A 135 11.15 -12.94 1.20
C GLY A 135 9.66 -13.20 1.24
N TYR A 136 9.17 -13.77 2.35
CA TYR A 136 7.74 -13.95 2.58
C TYR A 136 7.24 -13.07 3.72
N SER A 137 7.98 -13.03 4.82
CA SER A 137 7.70 -12.14 5.94
C SER A 137 8.15 -10.71 5.64
N ASP A 138 7.55 -9.73 6.32
CA ASP A 138 7.98 -8.33 6.18
C ASP A 138 9.47 -8.12 6.49
N ALA A 139 10.03 -8.88 7.43
CA ALA A 139 11.45 -8.82 7.77
C ALA A 139 12.32 -9.24 6.58
N GLU A 140 12.05 -10.41 5.99
CA GLU A 140 12.79 -10.89 4.80
C GLU A 140 12.58 -9.98 3.59
N ARG A 141 11.37 -9.42 3.43
CA ARG A 141 11.05 -8.51 2.33
C ARG A 141 11.76 -7.16 2.47
N LEU A 142 11.97 -6.68 3.70
CA LEU A 142 12.81 -5.51 3.97
C LEU A 142 14.28 -5.77 3.63
N GLU A 143 14.79 -6.97 3.92
CA GLU A 143 16.18 -7.36 3.62
C GLU A 143 16.43 -7.50 2.11
N THR A 144 15.42 -7.96 1.36
CA THR A 144 15.52 -8.25 -0.08
C THR A 144 15.14 -7.08 -0.98
N GLY A 145 14.58 -6.01 -0.41
CA GLY A 145 14.07 -4.85 -1.16
C GLY A 145 12.67 -5.05 -1.77
N GLU A 146 11.99 -6.14 -1.42
CA GLU A 146 10.60 -6.44 -1.85
C GLU A 146 9.55 -5.69 -1.04
N LEU A 147 9.98 -5.09 0.08
CA LEU A 147 9.24 -4.11 0.87
C LEU A 147 10.15 -2.91 1.13
N VAL A 148 9.79 -1.74 0.61
CA VAL A 148 10.42 -0.47 0.95
C VAL A 148 9.50 0.28 1.90
N TYR A 149 9.99 0.69 3.06
CA TYR A 149 9.19 1.34 4.09
C TYR A 149 8.94 2.83 3.78
N THR A 150 8.35 3.09 2.62
CA THR A 150 8.00 4.42 2.13
C THR A 150 6.71 4.38 1.32
N GLY A 151 5.87 5.41 1.46
CA GLY A 151 4.58 5.50 0.81
C GLY A 151 4.21 6.94 0.49
N ALA A 152 3.05 7.14 -0.14
CA ALA A 152 2.69 8.44 -0.68
C ALA A 152 2.26 9.49 0.36
N VAL A 153 2.01 9.10 1.61
CA VAL A 153 1.39 9.99 2.62
C VAL A 153 2.17 10.03 3.93
N ARG A 154 2.34 8.87 4.57
CA ARG A 154 2.70 8.74 5.99
C ARG A 154 4.20 8.73 6.26
N THR A 155 5.06 8.65 5.24
CA THR A 155 6.51 8.57 5.44
C THR A 155 7.04 9.89 6.03
N PRO A 156 7.62 9.88 7.23
CA PRO A 156 8.28 11.06 7.78
C PRO A 156 9.49 11.43 6.90
N LEU A 157 9.69 12.72 6.62
CA LEU A 157 10.79 13.12 5.72
C LEU A 157 12.19 12.77 6.26
N LEU A 158 12.32 12.60 7.58
CA LEU A 158 13.54 12.10 8.22
C LEU A 158 13.95 10.69 7.78
N ALA A 159 12.99 9.87 7.35
CA ALA A 159 13.27 8.53 6.84
C ALA A 159 13.84 8.53 5.42
N LEU A 160 13.80 9.67 4.71
CA LEU A 160 14.23 9.77 3.31
C LEU A 160 15.66 10.28 3.16
N THR A 161 16.07 11.24 3.99
CA THR A 161 17.39 11.86 3.95
C THR A 161 17.64 12.64 5.25
N ASP A 162 18.91 12.90 5.57
CA ASP A 162 19.33 13.65 6.76
C ASP A 162 19.69 15.13 6.48
N HIS A 163 19.54 15.55 5.22
CA HIS A 163 19.77 16.92 4.77
C HIS A 163 18.95 17.23 3.51
N ALA A 164 18.77 18.52 3.23
CA ALA A 164 18.16 18.99 1.99
C ALA A 164 18.81 20.30 1.50
N PRO A 165 18.83 20.58 0.18
CA PRO A 165 19.28 21.85 -0.35
C PRO A 165 18.22 22.93 -0.09
N PHE A 166 18.66 24.07 0.44
CA PHE A 166 17.81 25.26 0.60
C PHE A 166 18.60 26.53 0.30
N LEU A 167 18.15 27.29 -0.70
CA LEU A 167 18.79 28.55 -1.14
C LEU A 167 20.32 28.40 -1.35
N GLY A 168 20.71 27.36 -2.09
CA GLY A 168 22.12 27.09 -2.44
C GLY A 168 22.97 26.48 -1.32
N ARG A 169 22.41 26.18 -0.15
CA ARG A 169 23.11 25.57 0.98
C ARG A 169 22.61 24.16 1.26
N ARG A 170 23.50 23.28 1.69
CA ARG A 170 23.15 21.97 2.25
C ARG A 170 22.74 22.17 3.71
N THR A 171 21.46 21.98 4.01
CA THR A 171 20.88 22.19 5.34
C THR A 171 20.56 20.85 6.00
N ARG A 172 21.08 20.63 7.22
CA ARG A 172 20.70 19.47 8.05
C ARG A 172 19.24 19.58 8.45
N LEU A 173 18.54 18.44 8.52
CA LEU A 173 17.16 18.45 8.96
C LEU A 173 17.04 18.60 10.47
N MET A 174 16.03 19.33 10.92
CA MET A 174 15.56 19.26 12.31
C MET A 174 15.08 17.83 12.60
N ALA A 175 15.53 17.23 13.70
CA ALA A 175 15.23 15.84 14.08
C ALA A 175 13.82 15.66 14.69
N GLU A 176 12.82 16.29 14.06
CA GLU A 176 11.41 16.28 14.46
C GLU A 176 10.53 15.88 13.26
N THR A 177 9.43 15.17 13.50
CA THR A 177 8.51 14.71 12.45
C THR A 177 7.51 15.80 12.04
N PHE A 178 8.00 16.96 11.60
CA PHE A 178 7.14 18.08 11.21
C PHE A 178 6.35 17.80 9.93
N ALA A 179 7.00 17.21 8.93
CA ALA A 179 6.42 16.98 7.60
C ALA A 179 6.55 15.51 7.17
N HIS A 180 5.62 15.11 6.31
CA HIS A 180 5.55 13.76 5.75
C HIS A 180 5.45 13.81 4.21
N ALA A 181 5.58 12.67 3.54
CA ALA A 181 5.45 12.55 2.09
C ALA A 181 4.16 13.18 1.53
N GLY A 182 3.05 13.13 2.28
CA GLY A 182 1.81 13.79 1.89
C GLY A 182 1.95 15.31 1.74
N ASP A 183 2.80 15.96 2.55
CA ASP A 183 3.10 17.39 2.40
C ASP A 183 3.89 17.67 1.12
N VAL A 184 4.86 16.81 0.82
CA VAL A 184 5.66 16.90 -0.41
C VAL A 184 4.76 16.84 -1.63
N TYR A 185 3.91 15.81 -1.71
CA TYR A 185 3.08 15.59 -2.89
C TYR A 185 1.89 16.54 -3.01
N ARG A 186 1.42 17.14 -1.91
CA ARG A 186 0.51 18.29 -1.97
C ARG A 186 1.17 19.55 -2.52
N ILE A 187 2.44 19.81 -2.18
CA ILE A 187 3.19 20.96 -2.70
C ILE A 187 3.52 20.79 -4.18
N THR A 188 3.89 19.58 -4.61
CA THR A 188 4.16 19.29 -6.03
C THR A 188 2.91 19.18 -6.87
N GLY A 189 1.75 18.95 -6.24
CA GLY A 189 0.45 18.81 -6.92
C GLY A 189 0.16 17.39 -7.41
N ASP A 190 0.90 16.40 -6.92
CA ASP A 190 0.81 15.01 -7.36
C ASP A 190 -0.17 14.16 -6.53
N LEU A 191 -0.51 14.61 -5.31
CA LEU A 191 -1.39 13.87 -4.41
C LEU A 191 -2.87 14.22 -4.64
N ALA A 192 -3.67 13.23 -4.99
CA ALA A 192 -5.13 13.36 -4.99
C ALA A 192 -5.64 13.68 -3.58
N ALA A 193 -6.57 14.62 -3.45
CA ALA A 193 -7.06 15.09 -2.14
C ALA A 193 -7.63 13.96 -1.26
N GLN A 194 -8.24 12.96 -1.89
CA GLN A 194 -8.89 11.83 -1.24
C GLN A 194 -7.89 10.74 -0.77
N ALA A 195 -6.66 10.74 -1.29
CA ALA A 195 -5.64 9.74 -0.95
C ALA A 195 -5.05 9.94 0.46
N ASP A 196 -5.07 11.19 0.97
CA ASP A 196 -4.60 11.51 2.31
C ASP A 196 -5.77 11.48 3.31
N GLN A 197 -5.98 10.34 3.96
CA GLN A 197 -6.99 10.17 5.03
C GLN A 197 -6.44 10.44 6.44
N GLN A 198 -5.17 10.81 6.58
CA GLN A 198 -4.49 10.87 7.88
C GLN A 198 -4.45 12.28 8.45
N PRO A 199 -4.45 12.48 9.77
CA PRO A 199 -4.11 13.79 10.35
C PRO A 199 -2.72 14.24 9.89
N THR A 200 -2.51 15.54 9.72
CA THR A 200 -1.17 16.07 9.47
C THR A 200 -0.32 16.01 10.73
N GLY A 201 1.02 16.07 10.60
CA GLY A 201 1.93 16.00 11.75
C GLY A 201 1.70 17.07 12.83
N ASP A 202 1.14 18.22 12.44
CA ASP A 202 0.76 19.32 13.35
C ASP A 202 -0.75 19.37 13.66
N LEU A 203 -1.53 18.39 13.20
CA LEU A 203 -2.99 18.32 13.34
C LEU A 203 -3.76 19.50 12.73
N LYS A 204 -3.14 20.26 11.83
CA LYS A 204 -3.77 21.36 11.08
C LYS A 204 -4.33 20.89 9.73
N GLY A 205 -4.72 21.85 8.89
CA GLY A 205 -5.22 21.57 7.56
C GLY A 205 -4.16 21.08 6.58
N LYS A 206 -4.67 20.67 5.43
CA LYS A 206 -3.92 20.06 4.31
C LYS A 206 -3.78 21.01 3.13
N SER A 207 -3.96 22.32 3.32
CA SER A 207 -3.70 23.25 2.23
C SER A 207 -2.22 23.21 1.83
N ARG A 208 -1.92 23.60 0.59
CA ARG A 208 -0.53 23.80 0.14
C ARG A 208 0.22 24.72 1.12
N ALA A 209 -0.46 25.76 1.58
CA ALA A 209 0.05 26.72 2.53
C ALA A 209 0.52 26.12 3.87
N GLU A 210 -0.30 25.23 4.43
CA GLU A 210 0.04 24.54 5.69
C GLU A 210 1.11 23.47 5.47
N SER A 211 1.12 22.83 4.29
CA SER A 211 2.15 21.88 3.88
C SER A 211 3.53 22.55 3.81
N GLU A 212 3.60 23.73 3.18
CA GLU A 212 4.82 24.54 3.10
C GLU A 212 5.32 24.97 4.49
N ALA A 213 4.41 25.26 5.43
CA ALA A 213 4.78 25.61 6.80
C ALA A 213 5.42 24.43 7.55
N ARG A 214 4.87 23.22 7.41
CA ARG A 214 5.48 22.00 7.95
C ARG A 214 6.83 21.71 7.29
N LEU A 215 6.93 21.86 5.96
CA LEU A 215 8.16 21.63 5.22
C LEU A 215 9.28 22.63 5.60
N ALA A 216 8.95 23.91 5.82
CA ALA A 216 9.91 24.93 6.24
C ALA A 216 10.57 24.58 7.58
N ARG A 217 9.80 24.04 8.54
CA ARG A 217 10.32 23.64 9.85
C ARG A 217 11.37 22.52 9.76
N MET A 218 11.26 21.63 8.76
CA MET A 218 12.27 20.59 8.54
C MET A 218 13.67 21.17 8.32
N VAL A 219 13.77 22.38 7.76
CA VAL A 219 15.04 23.08 7.50
C VAL A 219 15.28 24.25 8.45
N GLY A 220 14.57 24.27 9.59
CA GLY A 220 14.73 25.28 10.63
C GLY A 220 14.26 26.69 10.22
N ARG A 221 13.21 26.75 9.38
CA ARG A 221 12.65 28.00 8.85
C ARG A 221 11.16 28.11 9.13
N ASP A 222 10.68 29.34 9.09
CA ASP A 222 9.27 29.66 8.92
C ASP A 222 8.92 29.83 7.45
N ARG A 223 7.64 29.58 7.13
CA ARG A 223 7.15 29.67 5.74
C ARG A 223 7.40 31.03 5.08
N GLY A 224 7.37 32.11 5.87
CA GLY A 224 7.60 33.47 5.38
C GLY A 224 9.04 33.76 4.92
N GLU A 225 9.99 32.89 5.27
CA GLU A 225 11.41 33.04 4.90
C GLU A 225 11.75 32.48 3.51
N GLY A 226 10.78 31.94 2.78
CA GLY A 226 10.98 31.37 1.45
C GLY A 226 9.79 31.62 0.52
N SER A 227 10.06 31.64 -0.78
CA SER A 227 9.02 31.77 -1.81
C SER A 227 8.34 30.44 -2.10
N ALA A 228 7.18 30.47 -2.76
CA ALA A 228 6.50 29.26 -3.24
C ALA A 228 7.39 28.40 -4.16
N ARG A 229 8.33 29.03 -4.88
CA ARG A 229 9.33 28.32 -5.70
C ARG A 229 10.34 27.59 -4.82
N ASP A 230 10.82 28.21 -3.74
CA ASP A 230 11.81 27.60 -2.84
C ASP A 230 11.22 26.36 -2.16
N TRP A 231 9.98 26.45 -1.68
CA TRP A 231 9.28 25.32 -1.08
C TRP A 231 8.99 24.21 -2.08
N LEU A 232 8.65 24.54 -3.33
CA LEU A 232 8.47 23.54 -4.39
C LEU A 232 9.79 22.81 -4.71
N LEU A 233 10.92 23.53 -4.78
CA LEU A 233 12.23 22.92 -5.02
C LEU A 233 12.63 22.00 -3.87
N LEU A 234 12.39 22.43 -2.62
CA LEU A 234 12.63 21.61 -1.44
C LEU A 234 11.75 20.34 -1.45
N ALA A 235 10.46 20.46 -1.75
CA ALA A 235 9.56 19.32 -1.89
C ALA A 235 10.02 18.34 -2.98
N ARG A 236 10.43 18.85 -4.15
CA ARG A 236 10.99 18.03 -5.24
C ARG A 236 12.25 17.27 -4.84
N HIS A 237 13.10 17.86 -3.97
CA HIS A 237 14.26 17.14 -3.45
C HIS A 237 13.85 15.94 -2.60
N PHE A 238 12.87 16.09 -1.71
CA PHE A 238 12.36 14.96 -0.92
C PHE A 238 11.67 13.90 -1.80
N ALA A 239 10.91 14.32 -2.81
CA ALA A 239 10.32 13.39 -3.78
C ALA A 239 11.41 12.59 -4.53
N GLU A 240 12.50 13.24 -4.94
CA GLU A 240 13.64 12.57 -5.57
C GLU A 240 14.38 11.65 -4.58
N ALA A 241 14.52 12.04 -3.31
CA ALA A 241 15.11 11.17 -2.28
C ALA A 241 14.29 9.89 -2.09
N GLN A 242 12.95 10.00 -2.03
CA GLN A 242 12.06 8.84 -1.99
C GLN A 242 12.17 7.98 -3.26
N MET A 243 12.21 8.61 -4.44
CA MET A 243 12.34 7.91 -5.72
C MET A 243 13.64 7.09 -5.81
N ARG A 244 14.75 7.57 -5.22
CA ARG A 244 16.02 6.83 -5.18
C ARG A 244 15.90 5.55 -4.37
N LEU A 245 15.26 5.58 -3.21
CA LEU A 245 15.03 4.37 -2.39
C LEU A 245 14.25 3.31 -3.19
N LEU A 246 13.18 3.73 -3.87
CA LEU A 246 12.38 2.84 -4.71
C LEU A 246 13.16 2.33 -5.93
N HIS A 247 13.97 3.19 -6.55
CA HIS A 247 14.80 2.83 -7.70
C HIS A 247 15.89 1.83 -7.34
N ASP A 248 16.59 2.01 -6.21
CA ASP A 248 17.65 1.10 -5.77
C ASP A 248 17.09 -0.29 -5.42
N ALA A 249 15.91 -0.33 -4.77
CA ALA A 249 15.19 -1.57 -4.51
C ALA A 249 14.76 -2.26 -5.82
N ALA A 250 14.14 -1.52 -6.74
CA ALA A 250 13.74 -2.06 -8.04
C ALA A 250 14.96 -2.53 -8.86
N ALA A 251 16.07 -1.79 -8.87
CA ALA A 251 17.29 -2.18 -9.57
C ALA A 251 17.86 -3.50 -9.02
N THR A 252 17.81 -3.69 -7.71
CA THR A 252 18.19 -4.96 -7.06
C THR A 252 17.32 -6.11 -7.56
N LEU A 253 15.99 -5.95 -7.53
CA LEU A 253 15.05 -6.98 -7.97
C LEU A 253 15.12 -7.27 -9.47
N LEU A 254 15.32 -6.25 -10.29
CA LEU A 254 15.44 -6.36 -11.74
C LEU A 254 16.81 -6.88 -12.21
N SER A 255 17.80 -6.98 -11.31
CA SER A 255 19.09 -7.61 -11.61
C SER A 255 19.02 -9.14 -11.65
N ARG A 256 17.88 -9.72 -11.25
CA ARG A 256 17.66 -11.17 -11.32
C ARG A 256 17.61 -11.66 -12.78
N PRO A 257 18.13 -12.85 -13.07
CA PRO A 257 18.19 -13.38 -14.44
C PRO A 257 16.84 -13.91 -14.96
N ASP A 258 15.87 -14.10 -14.07
CA ASP A 258 14.58 -14.75 -14.37
C ASP A 258 13.46 -13.77 -14.74
N LEU A 259 13.73 -12.45 -14.72
CA LEU A 259 12.77 -11.43 -15.12
C LEU A 259 13.23 -10.72 -16.40
N PRO A 260 12.49 -10.82 -17.52
CA PRO A 260 12.86 -10.21 -18.79
C PRO A 260 13.05 -8.68 -18.72
N GLU A 261 13.95 -8.14 -19.53
CA GLU A 261 14.16 -6.69 -19.67
C GLU A 261 12.88 -5.94 -20.11
N ALA A 262 12.09 -6.58 -20.97
CA ALA A 262 10.82 -6.05 -21.46
C ALA A 262 9.64 -6.20 -20.47
N ALA A 263 9.84 -6.87 -19.32
CA ALA A 263 8.75 -7.07 -18.35
C ALA A 263 8.23 -5.71 -17.86
N PRO A 264 6.92 -5.44 -17.96
CA PRO A 264 6.35 -4.17 -17.54
C PRO A 264 6.40 -3.99 -16.02
N VAL A 265 6.23 -2.75 -15.59
CA VAL A 265 5.96 -2.41 -14.19
C VAL A 265 4.46 -2.27 -14.03
N VAL A 266 3.85 -3.15 -13.24
CA VAL A 266 2.43 -3.05 -12.91
C VAL A 266 2.27 -2.09 -11.73
N VAL A 267 1.56 -0.99 -11.94
CA VAL A 267 1.42 0.10 -10.95
C VAL A 267 0.11 -0.04 -10.18
N CYS A 268 0.18 0.01 -8.86
CA CYS A 268 -0.94 -0.19 -7.95
C CYS A 268 -0.85 0.75 -6.73
N GLY A 269 -1.97 0.91 -6.01
CA GLY A 269 -2.04 1.63 -4.75
C GLY A 269 -2.35 3.12 -4.88
N ALA A 270 -2.49 3.79 -3.74
CA ALA A 270 -2.72 5.23 -3.63
C ALA A 270 -1.55 6.07 -4.17
N GLY A 271 -0.35 5.48 -4.20
CA GLY A 271 0.88 6.05 -4.72
C GLY A 271 1.20 5.61 -6.15
N ALA A 272 0.22 5.16 -6.95
CA ALA A 272 0.46 4.70 -8.33
C ALA A 272 1.23 5.72 -9.19
N PHE A 273 1.03 7.03 -8.97
CA PHE A 273 1.79 8.08 -9.66
C PHE A 273 3.31 8.01 -9.40
N LEU A 274 3.74 7.50 -8.23
CA LEU A 274 5.16 7.24 -7.94
C LEU A 274 5.65 5.99 -8.66
N ALA A 275 4.82 4.93 -8.69
CA ALA A 275 5.14 3.71 -9.39
C ALA A 275 5.27 3.94 -10.91
N GLU A 276 4.43 4.80 -11.50
CA GLU A 276 4.55 5.23 -12.90
C GLU A 276 5.86 5.98 -13.17
N ARG A 277 6.22 6.93 -12.29
CA ARG A 277 7.51 7.64 -12.39
C ARG A 277 8.70 6.69 -12.26
N LEU A 278 8.61 5.71 -11.37
CA LEU A 278 9.61 4.67 -11.19
C LEU A 278 9.75 3.84 -12.47
N ALA A 279 8.64 3.39 -13.07
CA ALA A 279 8.63 2.65 -14.33
C ALA A 279 9.35 3.42 -15.45
N HIS A 280 9.02 4.70 -15.62
CA HIS A 280 9.68 5.56 -16.59
C HIS A 280 11.18 5.72 -16.32
N ARG A 281 11.58 5.88 -15.05
CA ARG A 281 13.00 5.96 -14.66
C ARG A 281 13.77 4.67 -14.94
N LEU A 282 13.10 3.53 -14.83
CA LEU A 282 13.64 2.20 -15.15
C LEU A 282 13.64 1.90 -16.66
N GLY A 283 13.07 2.77 -17.49
CA GLY A 283 12.91 2.51 -18.93
C GLY A 283 11.91 1.41 -19.25
N ARG A 284 10.99 1.10 -18.33
CA ARG A 284 9.98 0.02 -18.47
C ARG A 284 8.59 0.60 -18.70
N GLN A 285 7.76 -0.17 -19.41
CA GLN A 285 6.37 0.21 -19.65
C GLN A 285 5.58 0.19 -18.32
N PRO A 286 4.93 1.29 -17.92
CA PRO A 286 3.94 1.25 -16.85
C PRO A 286 2.65 0.61 -17.34
N LEU A 287 2.08 -0.30 -16.55
CA LEU A 287 0.78 -0.90 -16.77
C LEU A 287 -0.08 -0.73 -15.52
N ALA A 288 -1.17 0.03 -15.61
CA ALA A 288 -2.06 0.21 -14.47
C ALA A 288 -2.71 -1.11 -14.04
N PHE A 289 -2.75 -1.38 -12.73
CA PHE A 289 -3.47 -2.54 -12.18
C PHE A 289 -4.91 -2.61 -12.68
N THR A 290 -5.60 -1.47 -12.77
CA THR A 290 -6.97 -1.37 -13.32
C THR A 290 -7.06 -1.76 -14.79
N GLY A 291 -5.99 -1.56 -15.56
CA GLY A 291 -5.87 -2.06 -16.93
C GLY A 291 -5.69 -3.58 -16.98
N VAL A 292 -4.93 -4.15 -16.04
CA VAL A 292 -4.75 -5.62 -15.91
C VAL A 292 -6.06 -6.34 -15.61
N ILE A 293 -6.93 -5.72 -14.81
CA ILE A 293 -8.22 -6.30 -14.40
C ILE A 293 -9.43 -5.76 -15.18
N ALA A 294 -9.21 -5.07 -16.30
CA ALA A 294 -10.26 -4.32 -16.99
C ALA A 294 -11.46 -5.21 -17.39
N GLU A 295 -11.21 -6.42 -17.86
CA GLU A 295 -12.25 -7.39 -18.25
C GLU A 295 -13.04 -7.93 -17.05
N GLN A 296 -12.48 -7.80 -15.84
CA GLN A 296 -13.11 -8.22 -14.60
C GLN A 296 -13.81 -7.07 -13.89
N VAL A 297 -13.83 -5.84 -14.43
CA VAL A 297 -14.51 -4.68 -13.84
C VAL A 297 -15.73 -4.30 -14.68
N ALA A 298 -16.91 -4.25 -14.04
CA ALA A 298 -18.17 -3.85 -14.67
C ALA A 298 -18.60 -2.41 -14.32
N GLY A 299 -18.01 -1.81 -13.27
CA GLY A 299 -18.34 -0.48 -12.77
C GLY A 299 -17.18 0.52 -12.90
N ASP A 300 -17.22 1.59 -12.11
CA ASP A 300 -16.10 2.53 -11.99
C ASP A 300 -14.95 1.85 -11.21
N PRO A 301 -13.76 1.68 -11.80
CA PRO A 301 -12.60 1.16 -11.09
C PRO A 301 -12.00 2.18 -10.10
N ALA A 302 -12.65 3.31 -9.84
CA ALA A 302 -12.31 4.22 -8.75
C ALA A 302 -12.04 3.41 -7.48
N TRP A 303 -10.94 3.72 -6.81
CA TRP A 303 -10.41 2.97 -5.65
C TRP A 303 -9.89 1.55 -5.91
N ALA A 304 -10.15 0.90 -7.05
CA ALA A 304 -9.66 -0.47 -7.29
C ALA A 304 -8.13 -0.57 -7.20
N SER A 305 -7.41 0.46 -7.66
CA SER A 305 -5.95 0.56 -7.47
C SER A 305 -5.59 0.73 -5.99
N THR A 306 -6.24 1.65 -5.28
CA THR A 306 -6.00 1.92 -3.85
C THR A 306 -6.33 0.72 -2.95
N CYS A 307 -7.34 -0.06 -3.33
CA CYS A 307 -7.82 -1.24 -2.63
C CYS A 307 -7.35 -2.54 -3.33
N GLY A 308 -6.21 -2.49 -4.03
CA GLY A 308 -5.67 -3.58 -4.85
C GLY A 308 -5.76 -4.96 -4.18
N PRO A 309 -5.25 -5.13 -2.94
CA PRO A 309 -5.34 -6.43 -2.26
C PRO A 309 -6.76 -6.93 -2.01
N ALA A 310 -7.70 -6.05 -1.69
CA ALA A 310 -9.10 -6.42 -1.43
C ALA A 310 -9.80 -6.87 -2.74
N VAL A 311 -9.56 -6.13 -3.83
CA VAL A 311 -10.01 -6.51 -5.17
C VAL A 311 -9.38 -7.83 -5.60
N ALA A 312 -8.09 -8.01 -5.31
CA ALA A 312 -7.35 -9.21 -5.67
C ALA A 312 -7.94 -10.46 -5.01
N VAL A 313 -8.13 -10.46 -3.69
CA VAL A 313 -8.74 -11.62 -3.01
C VAL A 313 -10.18 -11.88 -3.46
N GLY A 314 -10.98 -10.84 -3.73
CA GLY A 314 -12.33 -11.01 -4.26
C GLY A 314 -12.36 -11.71 -5.62
N LEU A 315 -11.48 -11.32 -6.55
CA LEU A 315 -11.37 -11.93 -7.88
C LEU A 315 -10.74 -13.33 -7.86
N LEU A 316 -9.73 -13.54 -7.01
CA LEU A 316 -9.14 -14.87 -6.80
C LEU A 316 -10.19 -15.84 -6.24
N ALA A 317 -10.93 -15.42 -5.21
CA ALA A 317 -11.96 -16.24 -4.56
C ALA A 317 -13.13 -16.60 -5.48
N ALA A 318 -13.48 -15.74 -6.44
CA ALA A 318 -14.54 -15.98 -7.43
C ALA A 318 -14.19 -17.05 -8.48
N THR A 319 -12.92 -17.45 -8.56
CA THR A 319 -12.42 -18.45 -9.52
C THR A 319 -11.76 -19.66 -8.83
N ASP A 320 -11.65 -19.62 -7.51
CA ASP A 320 -11.17 -20.74 -6.69
C ASP A 320 -12.36 -21.68 -6.40
N PRO A 321 -12.29 -22.97 -6.77
CA PRO A 321 -13.34 -23.94 -6.40
C PRO A 321 -13.56 -23.93 -4.89
N ALA A 322 -14.82 -23.83 -4.48
CA ALA A 322 -15.19 -23.79 -3.06
C ALA A 322 -14.65 -25.02 -2.31
N ILE A 323 -13.88 -24.79 -1.23
CA ILE A 323 -13.66 -25.82 -0.20
C ILE A 323 -15.04 -26.18 0.39
N PRO A 324 -15.46 -27.45 0.46
CA PRO A 324 -16.73 -27.81 1.09
C PRO A 324 -16.80 -27.32 2.55
N GLU A 325 -18.00 -26.94 3.02
CA GLU A 325 -18.20 -26.39 4.38
C GLU A 325 -17.99 -27.40 5.52
N ASP A 326 -17.79 -28.69 5.20
CA ASP A 326 -17.65 -29.79 6.16
C ASP A 326 -16.27 -30.49 6.10
N ALA A 327 -15.18 -29.73 6.16
CA ALA A 327 -13.82 -30.26 6.38
C ALA A 327 -13.21 -29.73 7.68
#